data_AF-A0A352PC22-F1
#
_entry.id   AF-A0A352PC22-F1
#
_cell.length_a   1.000
_cell.length_b   1.000
_cell.length_c   1.000
_cell.angle_alpha   90.00
_cell.angle_beta   90.00
_cell.angle_gamma   90.00
#
_symmetry.space_group_name_H-M   'P 1'
#
loop_
_entity.id
_entity.type
_entity.pdbx_description
1 polymer ?
#
loop_
_entity_poly.entity_id
_entity_poly.type
_entity_poly.pdbx_seq_one_letter_code
_entity_poly.pdbx_strand_id
1 'polypeptide(L)'
;MVSMAILAVTPSSKWGTPLVKVKKSIFSIPFPKWTTTPKWLPSSPLFSMEISVVYNRNMFIKLLLESLFAFLVIDLVWISQVASPWMKKAVPHLLSASPNLLAALAFYLLYLSIFLILILIPALTHKSGYSTLAFQSFIFGLAAYATYDLTNLAVMKGYPLSMALADMLWGGLVTMLTALIIYKLNI
;
A
#
# COMPACT_ATOMS: atom_id res chain seq x y z
N MET A 1 -2.54 8.96 -2.46
CA MET A 1 -2.75 7.89 -3.47
C MET A 1 -4.19 7.33 -3.53
N VAL A 2 -4.83 6.89 -2.43
CA VAL A 2 -6.23 6.41 -2.48
C VAL A 2 -7.25 7.54 -2.56
N SER A 3 -7.01 8.64 -1.85
CA SER A 3 -7.73 9.91 -2.01
C SER A 3 -7.78 10.34 -3.47
N MET A 4 -6.74 10.02 -4.24
CA MET A 4 -6.59 10.38 -5.65
C MET A 4 -7.10 9.29 -6.60
N ALA A 5 -7.00 8.00 -6.26
CA ALA A 5 -7.55 6.90 -7.05
C ALA A 5 -9.09 6.80 -6.94
N ILE A 6 -9.64 7.14 -5.77
CA ILE A 6 -11.09 7.35 -5.55
C ILE A 6 -11.57 8.54 -6.38
N LEU A 7 -10.70 9.53 -6.56
CA LEU A 7 -11.08 10.77 -7.21
C LEU A 7 -10.66 10.84 -8.69
N ALA A 8 -9.76 10.04 -9.22
CA ALA A 8 -9.32 10.11 -10.62
C ALA A 8 -9.87 8.93 -11.42
N VAL A 9 -11.09 9.09 -11.94
CA VAL A 9 -11.70 8.23 -12.96
C VAL A 9 -12.58 9.11 -13.85
N THR A 10 -12.01 9.65 -14.92
CA THR A 10 -12.82 10.07 -16.07
C THR A 10 -13.10 8.86 -16.94
N PRO A 11 -14.36 8.51 -17.25
CA PRO A 11 -14.64 7.53 -18.28
C PRO A 11 -14.47 8.19 -19.65
N SER A 12 -13.24 8.24 -20.18
CA SER A 12 -13.02 8.62 -21.58
C SER A 12 -13.10 7.38 -22.48
N SER A 13 -14.32 7.18 -23.01
CA SER A 13 -14.66 6.68 -24.35
C SER A 13 -13.78 5.60 -25.02
N LYS A 14 -14.44 4.47 -25.31
CA LYS A 14 -14.17 3.52 -26.42
C LYS A 14 -12.86 2.72 -26.36
N TRP A 15 -12.81 1.73 -25.47
CA TRP A 15 -11.98 0.54 -25.69
C TRP A 15 -12.61 -0.33 -26.77
N GLY A 16 -12.50 0.12 -28.02
CA GLY A 16 -12.70 -0.71 -29.21
C GLY A 16 -11.38 -1.35 -29.61
N THR A 17 -11.01 -2.44 -28.95
CA THR A 17 -10.00 -3.38 -29.47
C THR A 17 -10.49 -4.81 -29.22
N PRO A 18 -10.24 -5.76 -30.14
CA PRO A 18 -10.76 -7.10 -30.02
C PRO A 18 -10.15 -7.74 -28.77
N LEU A 19 -10.99 -8.32 -27.92
CA LEU A 19 -10.55 -9.18 -26.83
C LEU A 19 -9.64 -10.26 -27.43
N VAL A 20 -8.33 -10.11 -27.23
CA VAL A 20 -7.39 -11.22 -27.40
C VAL A 20 -7.90 -12.27 -26.43
N LYS A 21 -8.47 -13.35 -26.97
CA LYS A 21 -8.90 -14.52 -26.20
C LYS A 21 -7.68 -15.01 -25.43
N VAL A 22 -7.57 -14.63 -24.17
CA VAL A 22 -6.60 -15.20 -23.24
C VAL A 22 -6.89 -16.69 -23.20
N LYS A 23 -6.00 -17.50 -23.78
CA LYS A 23 -6.09 -18.96 -23.69
C LYS A 23 -6.15 -19.32 -22.21
N LYS A 24 -7.17 -20.08 -21.82
CA LYS A 24 -7.36 -20.65 -20.47
C LYS A 24 -6.16 -21.46 -19.93
N SER A 25 -5.09 -21.68 -20.70
CA SER A 25 -3.95 -22.51 -20.31
C SER A 25 -2.89 -21.80 -19.45
N ILE A 26 -3.05 -20.52 -19.11
CA ILE A 26 -2.13 -19.85 -18.17
C ILE A 26 -2.53 -20.12 -16.71
N PHE A 27 -3.79 -20.45 -16.44
CA PHE A 27 -4.30 -20.78 -15.10
C PHE A 27 -4.06 -22.25 -14.69
N SER A 28 -3.41 -23.06 -15.55
CA SER A 28 -3.08 -24.46 -15.26
C SER A 28 -1.62 -24.67 -14.86
N ILE A 29 -0.87 -23.60 -14.55
CA ILE A 29 0.46 -23.76 -13.95
C ILE A 29 0.23 -24.26 -12.52
N PRO A 30 0.57 -25.50 -12.18
CA PRO A 30 0.45 -25.95 -10.80
C PRO A 30 1.36 -25.05 -9.96
N PHE A 31 0.78 -24.37 -8.95
CA PHE A 31 1.59 -23.75 -7.92
C PHE A 31 2.56 -24.81 -7.40
N PRO A 32 3.88 -24.54 -7.36
CA PRO A 32 4.82 -25.52 -6.83
C PRO A 32 4.38 -25.84 -5.41
N LYS A 33 4.10 -27.12 -5.13
CA LYS A 33 3.99 -27.58 -3.76
C LYS A 33 5.40 -27.54 -3.19
N TRP A 34 5.77 -26.40 -2.61
CA TRP A 34 7.02 -26.21 -1.88
C TRP A 34 6.95 -27.04 -0.60
N THR A 35 7.10 -28.36 -0.72
CA THR A 35 7.14 -29.29 0.43
C THR A 35 8.51 -29.28 1.11
N THR A 36 9.50 -28.64 0.50
CA THR A 36 10.86 -28.49 1.03
C THR A 36 11.32 -27.04 0.92
N THR A 37 11.89 -26.53 2.02
CA THR A 37 12.54 -25.22 2.04
C THR A 37 13.71 -25.22 1.03
N PRO A 38 13.78 -24.25 0.09
CA PRO A 38 14.87 -24.18 -0.88
C PRO A 38 16.24 -24.10 -0.20
N LYS A 39 17.26 -24.81 -0.72
CA LYS A 39 18.62 -24.83 -0.13
C LYS A 39 19.31 -23.46 -0.08
N TRP A 40 18.85 -22.48 -0.85
CA TRP A 40 19.37 -21.10 -0.84
C TRP A 40 18.75 -20.22 0.26
N LEU A 41 17.71 -20.70 0.96
CA LEU A 41 17.11 -19.94 2.06
C LEU A 41 18.12 -19.90 3.23
N PRO A 42 18.42 -18.71 3.79
CA PRO A 42 19.26 -18.60 4.98
C PRO A 42 18.71 -19.51 6.07
N SER A 43 19.54 -20.41 6.61
CA SER A 43 19.17 -21.36 7.66
C SER A 43 19.20 -20.73 9.07
N SER A 44 19.29 -19.40 9.17
CA SER A 44 19.31 -18.75 10.46
C SER A 44 17.97 -18.96 11.18
N PRO A 45 17.99 -19.17 12.51
CA PRO A 45 16.76 -19.30 13.32
C PRO A 45 15.82 -18.11 13.14
N LEU A 46 16.39 -16.94 12.89
CA LEU A 46 15.64 -15.70 12.69
C LEU A 46 14.94 -15.65 11.33
N PHE A 47 15.62 -16.04 10.25
CA PHE A 47 15.02 -16.08 8.92
C PHE A 47 13.93 -17.16 8.81
N SER A 48 14.16 -18.32 9.42
CA SER A 48 13.13 -19.37 9.52
C SER A 48 11.93 -18.94 10.37
N MET A 49 12.14 -18.13 11.41
CA MET A 49 11.06 -17.52 12.19
C MET A 49 10.28 -16.49 11.37
N GLU A 50 10.92 -15.59 10.63
CA GLU A 50 10.23 -14.63 9.73
C GLU A 50 9.34 -15.34 8.72
N ILE A 51 9.87 -16.38 8.06
CA ILE A 51 9.09 -17.20 7.12
C ILE A 51 7.93 -17.88 7.86
N SER A 52 8.14 -18.45 9.04
CA SER A 52 7.07 -19.09 9.81
C SER A 52 5.95 -18.12 10.23
N VAL A 53 6.31 -16.88 10.56
CA VAL A 53 5.38 -15.80 10.95
C VAL A 53 4.56 -15.35 9.74
N VAL A 54 5.21 -15.16 8.59
CA VAL A 54 4.54 -14.89 7.30
C VAL A 54 3.65 -16.06 6.88
N TYR A 55 4.09 -17.30 7.10
CA TYR A 55 3.32 -18.51 6.78
C TYR A 55 2.21 -18.80 7.81
N ASN A 56 2.27 -18.23 9.01
CA ASN A 56 1.19 -18.31 9.98
C ASN A 56 0.04 -17.39 9.54
N ARG A 57 -0.85 -17.97 8.73
CA ARG A 57 -2.03 -17.32 8.16
C ARG A 57 -2.82 -16.51 9.19
N ASN A 58 -3.01 -17.03 10.41
CA ASN A 58 -3.85 -16.38 11.41
C ASN A 58 -3.20 -15.09 11.93
N MET A 59 -1.89 -15.12 12.17
CA MET A 59 -1.15 -13.94 12.62
C MET A 59 -1.02 -12.90 11.51
N PHE A 60 -0.76 -13.32 10.27
CA PHE A 60 -0.71 -12.40 9.13
C PHE A 60 -2.05 -11.67 8.95
N ILE A 61 -3.17 -12.40 8.97
CA ILE A 61 -4.51 -11.82 8.88
C ILE A 61 -4.78 -10.86 10.04
N LYS A 62 -4.40 -11.23 11.28
CA LYS A 62 -4.55 -10.35 12.45
C LYS A 62 -3.81 -9.02 12.24
N LEU A 63 -2.52 -9.07 11.91
CA LEU A 63 -1.69 -7.87 11.68
C LEU A 63 -2.21 -7.04 10.51
N LEU A 64 -2.70 -7.69 9.44
CA LEU A 64 -3.31 -7.01 8.30
C LEU A 64 -4.57 -6.27 8.69
N LEU A 65 -5.48 -6.89 9.44
CA LEU A 65 -6.71 -6.24 9.88
C LEU A 65 -6.46 -5.08 10.85
N GLU A 66 -5.55 -5.27 11.80
CA GLU A 66 -5.12 -4.22 12.73
C GLU A 66 -4.51 -3.03 11.97
N SER A 67 -3.57 -3.30 11.06
CA SER A 67 -2.92 -2.28 10.26
C SER A 67 -3.91 -1.58 9.33
N LEU A 68 -4.83 -2.33 8.69
CA LEU A 68 -5.85 -1.78 7.82
C LEU A 68 -6.77 -0.84 8.60
N PHE A 69 -7.21 -1.24 9.78
CA PHE A 69 -8.05 -0.40 10.61
C PHE A 69 -7.33 0.88 11.04
N ALA A 70 -6.12 0.77 11.59
CA ALA A 70 -5.34 1.93 12.02
C ALA A 70 -5.03 2.87 10.86
N PHE A 71 -4.57 2.33 9.73
CA PHE A 71 -4.24 3.11 8.54
C PHE A 71 -5.46 3.87 8.02
N LEU A 72 -6.60 3.19 7.84
CA LEU A 72 -7.81 3.81 7.32
C LEU A 72 -8.35 4.90 8.24
N VAL A 73 -8.35 4.69 9.56
CA VAL A 73 -8.82 5.71 10.50
C VAL A 73 -7.98 6.98 10.40
N ILE A 74 -6.65 6.85 10.33
CA ILE A 74 -5.74 7.98 10.21
C ILE A 74 -5.90 8.65 8.83
N ASP A 75 -5.95 7.86 7.76
CA ASP A 75 -6.02 8.36 6.37
C ASP A 75 -7.36 9.04 6.07
N LEU A 76 -8.47 8.59 6.68
CA LEU A 76 -9.78 9.23 6.55
C LEU A 76 -9.77 10.69 7.02
N VAL A 77 -8.99 11.02 8.06
CA VAL A 77 -8.83 12.40 8.54
C VAL A 77 -8.21 13.27 7.46
N TRP A 78 -7.13 12.81 6.82
CA TRP A 78 -6.47 13.52 5.74
C TRP A 78 -7.36 13.67 4.51
N ILE A 79 -8.02 12.58 4.10
CA ILE A 79 -8.91 12.57 2.93
C ILE A 79 -10.03 13.58 3.09
N SER A 80 -10.71 13.53 4.24
CA SER A 80 -11.91 14.33 4.48
C SER A 80 -11.59 15.81 4.68
N GLN A 81 -10.52 16.13 5.42
CA GLN A 81 -10.24 17.49 5.85
C GLN A 81 -9.30 18.24 4.91
N VAL A 82 -8.38 17.56 4.23
CA VAL A 82 -7.30 18.22 3.47
C VAL A 82 -7.35 17.84 2.00
N ALA A 83 -7.21 16.55 1.66
CA ALA A 83 -7.03 16.13 0.29
C ALA A 83 -8.26 16.41 -0.58
N SER A 84 -9.46 16.04 -0.12
CA SER A 84 -10.69 16.20 -0.91
C SER A 84 -11.04 17.67 -1.18
N PRO A 85 -11.05 18.57 -0.18
CA PRO A 85 -11.32 19.99 -0.44
C PRO A 85 -10.27 20.63 -1.35
N TRP A 86 -9.00 20.29 -1.18
CA TRP A 86 -7.92 20.84 -1.99
C TRP A 86 -8.02 20.40 -3.45
N MET A 87 -8.23 19.10 -3.72
CA MET A 87 -8.40 18.58 -5.07
C MET A 87 -9.60 19.20 -5.80
N LYS A 88 -10.74 19.34 -5.10
CA LYS A 88 -11.93 20.01 -5.65
C LYS A 88 -11.65 21.45 -6.06
N LYS A 89 -10.78 22.15 -5.34
CA LYS A 89 -10.40 23.54 -5.65
C LYS A 89 -9.34 23.62 -6.75
N ALA A 90 -8.34 22.76 -6.72
CA ALA A 90 -7.18 22.86 -7.60
C ALA A 90 -7.42 22.24 -8.98
N VAL A 91 -8.08 21.07 -9.03
CA VAL A 91 -8.23 20.27 -10.25
C VAL A 91 -9.60 19.57 -10.30
N PRO A 92 -10.72 20.31 -10.28
CA PRO A 92 -12.06 19.72 -10.26
C PRO A 92 -12.36 18.82 -11.47
N HIS A 93 -11.73 19.09 -12.62
CA HIS A 93 -11.90 18.32 -13.84
C HIS A 93 -11.20 16.95 -13.81
N LEU A 94 -10.24 16.74 -12.90
CA LEU A 94 -9.63 15.42 -12.67
C LEU A 94 -10.50 14.55 -11.77
N LEU A 95 -11.55 15.12 -11.16
CA LEU A 95 -12.43 14.41 -10.25
C LEU A 95 -13.47 13.56 -10.97
N SER A 96 -13.51 12.27 -10.65
CA SER A 96 -14.59 11.36 -11.01
C SER A 96 -15.85 11.69 -10.24
N ALA A 97 -16.99 11.57 -10.92
CA ALA A 97 -18.29 11.54 -10.27
C ALA A 97 -18.50 10.24 -9.45
N SER A 98 -17.82 9.14 -9.82
CA SER A 98 -18.00 7.83 -9.21
C SER A 98 -16.66 7.14 -8.91
N PRO A 99 -16.22 7.15 -7.64
CA PRO A 99 -14.99 6.49 -7.24
C PRO A 99 -14.92 5.00 -7.57
N ASN A 100 -13.76 4.54 -8.02
CA ASN A 100 -13.49 3.11 -8.17
C ASN A 100 -13.08 2.49 -6.83
N LEU A 101 -14.07 2.05 -6.06
CA LEU A 101 -13.86 1.45 -4.73
C LEU A 101 -13.08 0.13 -4.77
N LEU A 102 -13.20 -0.64 -5.86
CA LEU A 102 -12.49 -1.91 -6.01
C LEU A 102 -10.97 -1.68 -6.15
N ALA A 103 -10.57 -0.69 -6.96
CA ALA A 103 -9.17 -0.31 -7.10
C ALA A 103 -8.59 0.24 -5.78
N ALA A 104 -9.37 1.04 -5.05
CA ALA A 104 -8.99 1.56 -3.74
C ALA A 104 -8.75 0.43 -2.72
N LEU A 105 -9.68 -0.53 -2.63
CA LEU A 105 -9.54 -1.68 -1.73
C LEU A 105 -8.34 -2.55 -2.12
N ALA A 106 -8.16 -2.83 -3.40
CA ALA A 106 -7.01 -3.61 -3.90
C ALA A 106 -5.68 -2.95 -3.54
N PHE A 107 -5.59 -1.61 -3.65
CA PHE A 107 -4.41 -0.88 -3.21
C PHE A 107 -4.15 -1.07 -1.72
N TYR A 108 -5.13 -0.83 -0.84
CA TYR A 108 -4.89 -0.91 0.61
C TYR A 108 -4.42 -2.29 1.03
N LEU A 109 -5.05 -3.34 0.50
CA LEU A 109 -4.66 -4.72 0.78
C LEU A 109 -3.25 -5.02 0.28
N LEU A 110 -2.90 -4.62 -0.95
CA LEU A 110 -1.58 -4.87 -1.52
C LEU A 110 -0.50 -4.07 -0.77
N TYR A 111 -0.73 -2.78 -0.58
CA TYR A 111 0.19 -1.86 0.07
C TYR A 111 0.53 -2.33 1.49
N LEU A 112 -0.48 -2.62 2.30
CA LEU A 112 -0.27 -3.08 3.67
C LEU A 112 0.32 -4.48 3.72
N SER A 113 -0.08 -5.40 2.83
CA SER A 113 0.53 -6.73 2.79
C SER A 113 2.03 -6.67 2.53
N ILE A 114 2.47 -5.84 1.58
CA ILE A 114 3.89 -5.66 1.26
C ILE A 114 4.61 -4.98 2.44
N PHE A 115 4.02 -3.93 3.01
CA PHE A 115 4.55 -3.25 4.19
C PHE A 115 4.77 -4.22 5.37
N LEU A 116 3.78 -5.09 5.64
CA LEU A 116 3.89 -6.09 6.69
C LEU A 116 5.06 -7.03 6.47
N ILE A 117 5.18 -7.58 5.26
CA ILE A 117 6.23 -8.55 4.92
C ILE A 117 7.62 -7.93 5.01
N LEU A 118 7.78 -6.69 4.52
CA LEU A 118 9.10 -6.07 4.39
C LEU A 118 9.57 -5.35 5.67
N ILE A 119 8.65 -4.86 6.49
CA ILE A 119 9.00 -3.96 7.59
C ILE A 119 8.40 -4.43 8.92
N LEU A 120 7.08 -4.55 9.04
CA LEU A 120 6.46 -4.74 10.35
C LEU A 120 6.73 -6.13 10.95
N ILE A 121 6.62 -7.20 10.16
CA ILE A 121 6.87 -8.57 10.61
C ILE A 121 8.34 -8.77 11.01
N PRO A 122 9.33 -8.36 10.19
CA PRO A 122 10.73 -8.35 10.63
C PRO A 122 10.92 -7.56 11.92
N ALA A 123 10.35 -6.36 12.02
CA ALA A 123 10.51 -5.53 13.22
C ALA A 123 9.96 -6.20 14.50
N LEU A 124 8.82 -6.88 14.40
CA LEU A 124 8.20 -7.62 15.53
C LEU A 124 9.05 -8.84 15.90
N THR A 125 9.55 -9.56 14.91
CA THR A 125 10.37 -10.77 15.09
C THR A 125 11.71 -10.44 15.76
N HIS A 126 12.37 -9.38 15.31
CA HIS A 126 13.69 -8.97 15.80
C HIS A 126 13.65 -7.99 16.97
N LYS A 127 12.46 -7.60 17.42
CA LYS A 127 12.27 -6.54 18.43
C LYS A 127 13.05 -5.26 18.09
N SER A 128 12.96 -4.82 16.83
CA SER A 128 13.65 -3.63 16.34
C SER A 128 13.28 -2.37 17.14
N GLY A 129 14.25 -1.48 17.31
CA GLY A 129 14.01 -0.21 18.01
C GLY A 129 12.96 0.66 17.30
N TYR A 130 12.19 1.42 18.08
CA TYR A 130 11.15 2.33 17.57
C TYR A 130 11.67 3.33 16.52
N SER A 131 12.90 3.83 16.68
CA SER A 131 13.53 4.76 15.73
C SER A 131 13.77 4.13 14.36
N THR A 132 14.30 2.90 14.33
CA THR A 132 14.52 2.14 13.10
C THR A 132 13.20 1.85 12.39
N LEU A 133 12.20 1.37 13.14
CA LEU A 133 10.86 1.10 12.58
C LEU A 133 10.22 2.37 12.01
N ALA A 134 10.28 3.47 12.76
CA ALA A 134 9.71 4.75 12.33
C ALA A 134 10.35 5.22 11.02
N PHE A 135 11.68 5.21 10.95
CA PHE A 135 12.41 5.63 9.77
C PHE A 135 12.11 4.75 8.54
N GLN A 136 12.20 3.42 8.68
CA GLN A 136 11.93 2.48 7.59
C GLN A 136 10.49 2.60 7.07
N SER A 137 9.52 2.74 7.97
CA SER A 137 8.11 2.89 7.61
C SER A 137 7.84 4.24 6.92
N PHE A 138 8.48 5.32 7.40
CA PHE A 138 8.36 6.64 6.79
C PHE A 138 8.90 6.65 5.36
N ILE A 139 10.12 6.14 5.14
CA ILE A 139 10.70 6.12 3.79
C ILE A 139 9.92 5.23 2.83
N PHE A 140 9.38 4.11 3.31
CA PHE A 140 8.53 3.22 2.51
C PHE A 140 7.24 3.91 2.08
N GLY A 141 6.56 4.57 3.02
CA GLY A 141 5.36 5.36 2.72
C GLY A 141 5.64 6.53 1.77
N LEU A 142 6.71 7.27 2.04
CA LEU A 142 7.16 8.39 1.20
C LEU A 142 7.42 7.93 -0.23
N ALA A 143 8.16 6.83 -0.41
CA ALA A 143 8.50 6.30 -1.74
C ALA A 143 7.25 5.84 -2.50
N ALA A 144 6.32 5.15 -1.83
CA ALA A 144 5.08 4.69 -2.46
C ALA A 144 4.22 5.87 -2.95
N TYR A 145 4.05 6.90 -2.13
CA TYR A 145 3.28 8.08 -2.51
C TYR A 145 4.01 8.93 -3.55
N ALA A 146 5.32 9.10 -3.42
CA ALA A 146 6.16 9.75 -4.43
C ALA A 146 6.03 9.09 -5.80
N THR A 147 5.94 7.76 -5.86
CA THR A 147 5.75 7.06 -7.14
C THR A 147 4.49 7.52 -7.85
N TYR A 148 3.39 7.73 -7.12
CA TYR A 148 2.14 8.23 -7.68
C TYR A 148 2.23 9.72 -8.03
N ASP A 149 2.61 10.56 -7.06
CA ASP A 149 2.58 12.02 -7.19
C ASP A 149 3.61 12.56 -8.18
N LEU A 150 4.83 12.01 -8.21
CA LEU A 150 5.84 12.40 -9.18
C LEU A 150 5.47 11.95 -10.60
N THR A 151 4.83 10.79 -10.75
CA THR A 151 4.30 10.36 -12.05
C THR A 151 3.22 11.33 -12.52
N ASN A 152 2.30 11.71 -11.63
CA ASN A 152 1.26 12.68 -11.96
C ASN A 152 1.83 14.05 -12.33
N LEU A 153 2.83 14.56 -11.60
CA LEU A 153 3.53 15.80 -11.97
C LEU A 153 4.20 15.70 -13.35
N ALA A 154 4.69 14.52 -13.73
CA ALA A 154 5.31 14.31 -15.03
C ALA A 154 4.31 14.23 -16.18
N VAL A 155 3.11 13.68 -15.97
CA VAL A 155 2.16 13.35 -17.06
C VAL A 155 0.87 14.16 -17.06
N MET A 156 0.41 14.68 -15.92
CA MET A 156 -0.88 15.38 -15.80
C MET A 156 -0.70 16.89 -15.86
N LYS A 157 -1.34 17.52 -16.85
CA LYS A 157 -1.35 18.98 -16.98
C LYS A 157 -2.14 19.62 -15.84
N GLY A 158 -1.50 20.52 -15.10
CA GLY A 158 -2.13 21.30 -14.03
C GLY A 158 -2.17 20.60 -12.67
N TYR A 159 -1.46 19.48 -12.49
CA TYR A 159 -1.33 18.83 -11.18
C TYR A 159 -0.48 19.70 -10.22
N PRO A 160 -1.00 20.06 -9.03
CA PRO A 160 -0.33 21.01 -8.14
C PRO A 160 0.86 20.38 -7.40
N LEU A 161 2.05 20.95 -7.57
CA LEU A 161 3.28 20.54 -6.86
C LEU A 161 3.12 20.57 -5.34
N SER A 162 2.44 21.57 -4.80
CA SER A 162 2.20 21.68 -3.35
C SER A 162 1.39 20.50 -2.81
N MET A 163 0.45 19.98 -3.60
CA MET A 163 -0.33 18.80 -3.22
C MET A 163 0.49 17.52 -3.30
N ALA A 164 1.28 17.37 -4.36
CA ALA A 164 2.20 16.24 -4.52
C ALA A 164 3.13 16.11 -3.31
N LEU A 165 3.81 17.21 -2.93
CA LEU A 165 4.72 17.22 -1.78
C LEU A 165 3.99 16.93 -0.47
N ALA A 166 2.78 17.45 -0.30
CA ALA A 166 1.98 17.20 0.90
C ALA A 166 1.52 15.74 0.99
N ASP A 167 1.03 15.14 -0.11
CA ASP A 167 0.59 13.73 -0.13
C ASP A 167 1.77 12.77 0.05
N MET A 168 2.95 13.10 -0.50
CA MET A 168 4.20 12.37 -0.26
C MET A 168 4.57 12.33 1.23
N LEU A 169 4.62 13.50 1.88
CA LEU A 169 4.93 13.59 3.31
C LEU A 169 3.86 12.88 4.15
N TRP A 170 2.60 13.04 3.79
CA TRP A 170 1.49 12.35 4.45
C TRP A 170 1.65 10.83 4.34
N GLY A 171 1.97 10.31 3.15
CA GLY A 171 2.22 8.88 2.90
C GLY A 171 3.29 8.30 3.82
N GLY A 172 4.39 9.03 4.02
CA GLY A 172 5.41 8.65 5.01
C GLY A 172 4.86 8.65 6.43
N LEU A 173 4.17 9.72 6.84
CA LEU A 173 3.64 9.88 8.20
C LEU A 173 2.57 8.85 8.55
N VAL A 174 1.58 8.62 7.70
CA VAL A 174 0.49 7.66 7.97
C VAL A 174 1.01 6.24 8.10
N THR A 175 2.00 5.87 7.28
CA THR A 175 2.64 4.55 7.33
C THR A 175 3.48 4.38 8.59
N MET A 176 4.27 5.40 8.95
CA MET A 176 5.04 5.45 10.18
C MET A 176 4.14 5.34 11.42
N LEU A 177 3.06 6.13 11.49
CA LEU A 177 2.14 6.11 12.63
C LEU A 177 1.43 4.75 12.74
N THR A 178 0.96 4.21 11.62
CA THR A 178 0.37 2.87 11.58
C THR A 178 1.36 1.83 12.12
N ALA A 179 2.61 1.85 11.65
CA ALA A 179 3.65 0.95 12.10
C ALA A 179 3.84 1.03 13.63
N LEU A 180 4.01 2.23 14.18
CA LEU A 180 4.26 2.45 15.60
C LEU A 180 3.10 1.99 16.48
N ILE A 181 1.85 2.25 16.05
CA ILE A 181 0.65 1.81 16.76
C ILE A 181 0.59 0.28 16.80
N ILE A 182 0.67 -0.37 15.63
CA ILE A 182 0.54 -1.84 15.56
C ILE A 182 1.72 -2.53 16.25
N TYR A 183 2.91 -1.98 16.14
CA TYR A 183 4.09 -2.47 16.83
C TYR A 183 3.92 -2.47 18.34
N LYS A 184 3.46 -1.35 18.91
CA LYS A 184 3.19 -1.21 20.34
C LYS A 184 2.11 -2.18 20.85
N LEU A 185 1.12 -2.52 20.00
CA LEU A 185 0.04 -3.45 20.37
C LEU A 185 0.47 -4.92 20.37
N ASN A 186 1.61 -5.26 19.76
CA ASN A 186 2.02 -6.65 19.49
C ASN A 186 3.41 -7.01 20.04
N ILE A 187 4.06 -6.12 20.81
CA ILE A 187 5.38 -6.35 21.45
C ILE A 187 5.27 -6.81 22.90
#